data_AF-A0A9P6KCF6-F1
#
_entry.id   AF-A0A9P6KCF6-F1
#
_cell.length_a   1.000
_cell.length_b   1.000
_cell.length_c   1.000
_cell.angle_alpha   90.00
_cell.angle_beta   90.00
_cell.angle_gamma   90.00
#
_symmetry.space_group_name_H-M   'P 1'
#
loop_
_entity.id
_entity.type
_entity.pdbx_description
1 polymer ?
#
loop_
_entity_poly.entity_id
_entity_poly.type
_entity_poly.pdbx_seq_one_letter_code
_entity_poly.pdbx_strand_id
1 'polypeptide(L)'
;MKSVRHFMDIVLCTSFDKNANWSELMELVDYHGKMVILAIPEVPLVIPGNAFISRNVSMVGSMMGGLETTREMFDFVGKHNIRPWIEEMPMSDATAAAKHAKDGRPRFRVVMDASK
;
A
#
# COMPACT_ATOMS: atom_id res chain seq x y z
N MET A 1 -19.26 -2.24 4.85
CA MET A 1 -18.71 -3.02 3.72
C MET A 1 -19.68 -3.99 3.03
N LYS A 2 -20.98 -4.07 3.39
CA LYS A 2 -21.89 -5.10 2.85
C LYS A 2 -22.02 -5.14 1.30
N SER A 3 -21.87 -4.01 0.61
CA SER A 3 -22.02 -3.93 -0.85
C SER A 3 -20.81 -4.42 -1.66
N VAL A 4 -19.66 -4.65 -1.02
CA VAL A 4 -18.39 -5.03 -1.67
C VAL A 4 -17.77 -6.28 -1.04
N ARG A 5 -18.59 -7.10 -0.37
CA ARG A 5 -18.14 -8.38 0.17
C ARG A 5 -17.90 -9.36 -0.97
N HIS A 6 -16.77 -10.07 -0.90
CA HIS A 6 -16.34 -11.12 -1.82
C HIS A 6 -16.39 -10.63 -3.28
N PHE A 7 -15.75 -9.48 -3.53
CA PHE A 7 -15.80 -8.83 -4.84
C PHE A 7 -14.43 -8.62 -5.46
N MET A 8 -13.39 -8.48 -4.65
CA MET A 8 -12.05 -8.15 -5.12
C MET A 8 -11.22 -9.42 -5.30
N ASP A 9 -10.63 -9.62 -6.47
CA ASP A 9 -9.64 -10.69 -6.65
C ASP A 9 -8.38 -10.46 -5.81
N ILE A 10 -7.96 -9.19 -5.73
CA ILE A 10 -6.75 -8.75 -5.02
C ILE A 10 -7.06 -7.48 -4.24
N VAL A 11 -6.65 -7.47 -2.96
CA VAL A 11 -6.65 -6.28 -2.12
C VAL A 11 -5.20 -5.94 -1.75
N LEU A 12 -4.75 -4.73 -2.10
CA LEU A 12 -3.45 -4.21 -1.70
C LEU A 12 -3.60 -3.37 -0.43
N CYS A 13 -3.14 -3.90 0.70
CA CYS A 13 -3.21 -3.22 1.99
C CYS A 13 -1.94 -2.40 2.23
N THR A 14 -2.02 -1.08 2.03
CA THR A 14 -0.89 -0.14 2.13
C THR A 14 -0.83 0.64 3.44
N SER A 15 -1.76 0.40 4.36
CA SER A 15 -1.82 1.06 5.67
C SER A 15 -2.12 0.05 6.78
N PHE A 16 -1.66 0.36 7.99
CA PHE A 16 -1.94 -0.43 9.19
C PHE A 16 -2.65 0.42 10.25
N ASP A 17 -3.71 -0.12 10.83
CA ASP A 17 -4.34 0.42 12.05
C ASP A 17 -4.47 -0.72 13.07
N LYS A 18 -4.03 -0.48 14.31
CA LYS A 18 -4.06 -1.46 15.40
C LYS A 18 -5.49 -1.89 15.78
N ASN A 19 -6.49 -1.07 15.46
CA ASN A 19 -7.91 -1.32 15.71
C ASN A 19 -8.63 -1.85 14.46
N ALA A 20 -7.92 -2.10 13.35
CA ALA A 20 -8.53 -2.63 12.14
C ALA A 20 -9.17 -4.00 12.39
N ASN A 21 -10.41 -4.17 11.95
CA ASN A 21 -11.06 -5.47 11.95
C ASN A 21 -10.60 -6.29 10.73
N TRP A 22 -9.51 -7.04 10.91
CA TRP A 22 -8.95 -7.87 9.84
C TRP A 22 -9.91 -8.93 9.32
N SER A 23 -10.82 -9.44 10.16
CA SER A 23 -11.83 -10.39 9.72
C SER A 23 -12.76 -9.77 8.67
N GLU A 24 -13.19 -8.53 8.90
CA GLU A 24 -14.04 -7.79 7.96
C GLU A 24 -13.25 -7.40 6.69
N LEU A 25 -11.97 -7.01 6.81
CA LEU A 25 -11.12 -6.73 5.65
C LEU A 25 -10.94 -7.96 4.76
N MET A 26 -10.80 -9.15 5.36
CA MET A 26 -10.72 -10.40 4.61
C MET A 26 -12.01 -10.73 3.86
N GLU A 27 -13.17 -10.18 4.26
CA GLU A 27 -14.43 -10.32 3.51
C GLU A 27 -14.45 -9.50 2.21
N LEU A 28 -13.51 -8.57 1.97
CA LEU A 28 -13.43 -7.85 0.69
C LEU A 28 -12.99 -8.76 -0.45
N VAL A 29 -12.14 -9.73 -0.13
CA VAL A 29 -11.52 -10.61 -1.11
C VAL A 29 -12.48 -11.74 -1.49
N ASP A 30 -12.60 -11.98 -2.79
CA ASP A 30 -13.45 -13.03 -3.36
C ASP A 30 -12.86 -14.43 -3.11
N TYR A 31 -13.61 -15.48 -3.47
CA TYR A 31 -13.14 -16.86 -3.46
C TYR A 31 -11.82 -16.99 -4.23
N HIS A 32 -10.83 -17.66 -3.63
CA HIS A 32 -9.46 -17.78 -4.14
C HIS A 32 -8.67 -16.47 -4.25
N GLY A 33 -9.21 -15.36 -3.76
CA GLY A 33 -8.58 -14.05 -3.81
C GLY A 33 -7.38 -13.89 -2.87
N LYS A 34 -6.66 -12.77 -3.04
CA LYS A 34 -5.42 -12.46 -2.31
C LYS A 34 -5.50 -11.14 -1.54
N MET A 35 -5.25 -11.20 -0.24
CA MET A 35 -4.92 -10.03 0.58
C MET A 35 -3.41 -9.84 0.59
N VAL A 36 -2.90 -8.76 -0.02
CA VAL A 36 -1.47 -8.45 -0.09
C VAL A 36 -1.14 -7.37 0.95
N ILE A 37 -0.33 -7.73 1.94
CA ILE A 37 0.13 -6.82 2.99
C ILE A 37 1.40 -6.11 2.52
N LEU A 38 1.30 -4.81 2.29
CA LEU A 38 2.40 -3.91 1.93
C LEU A 38 2.73 -2.91 3.06
N ALA A 39 1.85 -2.79 4.05
CA ALA A 39 2.12 -2.06 5.28
C ALA A 39 2.97 -2.89 6.25
N ILE A 40 3.73 -2.21 7.11
CA ILE A 40 4.44 -2.84 8.23
C ILE A 40 3.54 -2.77 9.47
N PRO A 41 3.05 -3.92 10.00
CA PRO A 41 2.25 -3.92 11.23
C PRO A 41 3.11 -3.59 12.44
N GLU A 42 2.60 -2.73 13.32
CA GLU A 42 3.24 -2.42 14.61
C GLU A 42 2.86 -3.42 15.71
N VAL A 43 1.78 -4.17 15.52
CA VAL A 43 1.31 -5.23 16.42
C VAL A 43 0.91 -6.48 15.61
N PRO A 44 0.85 -7.67 16.23
CA PRO A 44 0.45 -8.89 15.54
C PRO A 44 -0.92 -8.79 14.87
N LEU A 45 -1.03 -9.37 13.67
CA LEU A 45 -2.30 -9.50 12.97
C LEU A 45 -3.11 -10.65 13.58
N VAL A 46 -4.32 -10.37 14.07
CA VAL A 46 -5.24 -11.39 14.59
C VAL A 46 -6.31 -11.66 13.54
N ILE A 47 -6.24 -12.82 12.91
CA ILE A 47 -7.14 -13.22 11.83
C ILE A 47 -7.68 -14.61 12.12
N PRO A 48 -9.01 -14.82 12.11
CA PRO A 48 -9.57 -16.13 12.40
C PRO A 48 -9.34 -17.06 11.20
N GLY A 49 -8.94 -18.31 11.47
CA GLY A 49 -8.60 -19.29 10.42
C GLY A 49 -9.76 -19.58 9.44
N ASN A 50 -11.01 -19.44 9.89
CA ASN A 50 -12.19 -19.60 9.05
C ASN A 50 -12.25 -18.59 7.89
N ALA A 51 -11.64 -17.40 8.05
CA ALA A 51 -11.56 -16.39 7.00
C ALA A 51 -10.77 -16.90 5.79
N PHE A 52 -9.82 -17.81 5.99
CA PHE A 52 -9.05 -18.46 4.93
C PHE A 52 -9.78 -19.65 4.34
N ILE A 53 -10.21 -20.58 5.21
CA ILE A 53 -10.73 -21.89 4.79
C ILE A 53 -12.06 -21.78 4.04
N SER A 54 -12.95 -20.88 4.48
CA SER A 54 -14.30 -20.77 3.90
C SER A 54 -14.34 -20.34 2.44
N ARG A 55 -13.29 -19.67 1.96
CA ARG A 55 -13.20 -19.10 0.61
C ARG A 55 -11.92 -19.44 -0.12
N ASN A 56 -11.07 -20.29 0.46
CA ASN A 56 -9.75 -20.63 -0.06
C ASN A 56 -8.88 -19.41 -0.41
N VAL A 57 -8.92 -18.37 0.43
CA VAL A 57 -8.19 -17.11 0.21
C VAL A 57 -6.76 -17.20 0.71
N SER A 58 -5.88 -16.37 0.13
CA SER A 58 -4.47 -16.26 0.52
C SER A 58 -4.14 -14.90 1.13
N MET A 59 -3.20 -14.88 2.07
CA MET A 59 -2.54 -13.66 2.54
C MET A 59 -1.05 -13.72 2.21
N VAL A 60 -0.55 -12.67 1.58
CA VAL A 60 0.84 -12.60 1.08
C VAL A 60 1.46 -11.27 1.50
N GLY A 61 2.74 -11.27 1.85
CA GLY A 61 3.50 -10.04 2.14
C GLY A 61 4.49 -9.72 1.02
N SER A 62 4.74 -8.43 0.80
CA SER A 62 5.86 -7.97 -0.03
C SER A 62 6.35 -6.61 0.44
N MET A 63 7.66 -6.40 0.41
CA MET A 63 8.30 -5.15 0.86
C MET A 63 8.98 -4.39 -0.28
N MET A 64 9.73 -5.10 -1.12
CA MET A 64 10.40 -4.54 -2.30
C MET A 64 10.51 -5.60 -3.40
N GLY A 65 10.59 -5.13 -4.65
CA GLY A 65 10.91 -5.96 -5.80
C GLY A 65 12.41 -6.17 -5.99
N GLY A 66 12.78 -7.16 -6.79
CA GLY A 66 14.16 -7.35 -7.23
C GLY A 66 14.60 -6.30 -8.25
N LEU A 67 15.89 -6.32 -8.61
CA LEU A 67 16.46 -5.37 -9.57
C LEU A 67 15.81 -5.47 -10.95
N GLU A 68 15.58 -6.69 -11.44
CA GLU A 68 14.95 -6.94 -12.74
C GLU A 68 13.50 -6.45 -12.76
N THR A 69 12.70 -6.84 -11.76
CA THR A 69 11.32 -6.36 -11.58
C THR A 69 11.24 -4.84 -11.49
N THR A 70 12.22 -4.20 -10.83
CA THR A 70 12.27 -2.73 -10.72
C THR A 70 12.55 -2.08 -12.07
N ARG A 71 13.41 -2.67 -12.91
CA ARG A 71 13.66 -2.18 -14.28
C ARG A 71 12.41 -2.31 -15.15
N GLU A 72 11.76 -3.46 -15.12
CA GLU A 72 10.50 -3.68 -15.83
C GLU A 72 9.41 -2.69 -15.40
N MET A 73 9.34 -2.39 -14.10
CA MET A 73 8.42 -1.37 -13.57
C MET A 73 8.74 0.01 -14.15
N PHE A 74 10.01 0.42 -14.19
CA PHE A 74 10.40 1.72 -14.78
C PHE A 74 10.07 1.82 -16.27
N ASP A 75 10.31 0.74 -17.03
CA ASP A 75 9.95 0.68 -18.45
C ASP A 75 8.43 0.80 -18.64
N PHE A 76 7.65 0.10 -17.82
CA PHE A 76 6.19 0.15 -17.85
C PHE A 76 5.66 1.56 -17.52
N VAL A 77 6.11 2.18 -16.43
CA VAL A 77 5.62 3.52 -16.05
C VAL A 77 6.04 4.58 -17.07
N GLY A 78 7.21 4.46 -17.67
CA GLY A 78 7.68 5.33 -18.75
C GLY A 78 6.80 5.21 -20.01
N LYS A 79 6.48 3.99 -20.43
CA LYS A 79 5.62 3.71 -21.59
C LYS A 79 4.19 4.21 -21.41
N HIS A 80 3.65 4.12 -20.21
CA HIS A 80 2.24 4.43 -19.92
C HIS A 80 2.04 5.82 -19.28
N ASN A 81 3.10 6.64 -19.20
CA ASN A 81 3.08 7.97 -18.57
C ASN A 81 2.47 7.95 -17.15
N ILE A 82 2.82 6.94 -16.35
CA ILE A 82 2.37 6.83 -14.97
C ILE A 82 3.30 7.70 -14.12
N ARG A 83 2.73 8.72 -13.48
CA ARG A 83 3.48 9.69 -12.67
C ARG A 83 2.89 9.78 -11.26
N PRO A 84 3.70 9.82 -10.20
CA PRO A 84 3.20 10.15 -8.88
C PRO A 84 2.77 11.61 -8.84
N TRP A 85 1.79 11.92 -8.00
CA TRP A 85 1.48 13.30 -7.63
C TRP A 85 2.47 13.77 -6.58
N ILE A 86 3.24 14.79 -6.93
CA ILE A 86 4.35 15.29 -6.13
C ILE A 86 4.15 16.75 -5.72
N GLU A 87 4.73 17.09 -4.57
CA GLU A 87 4.96 18.45 -4.11
C GLU A 87 6.48 18.64 -4.03
N GLU A 88 7.03 19.46 -4.92
CA GLU A 88 8.45 19.76 -4.93
C GLU A 88 8.81 20.82 -3.88
N MET A 89 9.88 20.58 -3.14
CA MET A 89 10.44 21.52 -2.16
C MET A 89 11.96 21.60 -2.33
N PRO A 90 12.60 22.77 -2.12
CA PRO A 90 14.05 22.89 -2.24
C PRO A 90 14.74 22.09 -1.14
N MET A 91 15.91 21.51 -1.44
CA MET A 91 16.65 20.68 -0.47
C MET A 91 17.02 21.47 0.80
N SER A 92 17.19 22.79 0.67
CA SER A 92 17.43 23.71 1.78
C SER A 92 16.31 23.73 2.84
N ASP A 93 15.08 23.35 2.47
CA ASP A 93 13.90 23.33 3.35
C ASP A 93 13.60 21.93 3.94
N ALA A 94 14.60 21.03 4.01
CA ALA A 94 14.41 19.64 4.44
C ALA A 94 13.66 19.48 5.78
N THR A 95 13.92 20.34 6.76
CA THR A 95 13.21 20.31 8.05
C THR A 95 11.71 20.64 7.89
N ALA A 96 11.37 21.62 7.07
CA ALA A 96 9.99 21.98 6.80
C ALA A 96 9.27 20.89 6.01
N ALA A 97 9.95 20.30 5.01
CA ALA A 97 9.46 19.18 4.23
C ALA A 97 9.15 17.95 5.11
N ALA A 98 10.06 17.60 6.02
CA ALA A 98 9.86 16.49 6.95
C ALA A 98 8.65 16.72 7.88
N LYS A 99 8.48 17.93 8.40
CA LYS A 99 7.30 18.30 9.20
C LYS A 99 6.01 18.21 8.38
N HIS A 100 6.02 18.75 7.16
CA HIS A 100 4.87 18.71 6.25
C HIS A 100 4.41 17.27 5.96
N ALA A 101 5.37 16.38 5.67
CA ALA A 101 5.09 14.96 5.47
C ALA A 101 4.55 14.27 6.73
N LYS A 102 5.14 14.54 7.89
CA LYS A 102 4.70 13.97 9.18
C LYS A 102 3.28 14.41 9.56
N ASP A 103 2.91 15.65 9.23
CA ASP A 103 1.58 16.21 9.49
C ASP A 103 0.51 15.65 8.52
N GLY A 104 0.86 14.73 7.61
CA GLY A 104 -0.08 14.09 6.69
C GLY A 104 -0.64 15.01 5.61
N ARG A 105 0.03 16.14 5.36
CA ARG A 105 -0.40 17.19 4.43
C ARG A 105 -0.17 16.89 2.93
N PRO A 106 0.86 16.10 2.52
CA PRO A 106 1.13 15.94 1.09
C PRO A 106 0.00 15.22 0.34
N ARG A 107 -0.24 15.65 -0.91
CA ARG A 107 -1.05 14.95 -1.90
C ARG A 107 -0.20 14.63 -3.14
N PHE A 108 0.63 13.59 -3.14
CA PHE A 108 0.74 12.49 -2.17
C PHE A 108 2.17 12.26 -1.70
N ARG A 109 3.18 12.85 -2.37
CA ARG A 109 4.60 12.66 -2.06
C ARG A 109 5.34 14.00 -2.08
N VAL A 110 6.13 14.27 -1.06
CA VAL A 110 7.11 15.38 -1.12
C VAL A 110 8.35 14.89 -1.85
N VAL A 111 8.86 15.69 -2.78
CA VAL A 111 10.11 15.44 -3.50
C VAL A 111 11.05 16.61 -3.23
N MET A 112 12.24 16.31 -2.71
CA MET A 112 13.26 17.31 -2.45
C MET A 112 14.11 17.51 -3.70
N ASP A 113 14.12 18.73 -4.22
CA ASP A 113 14.92 19.12 -5.38
C ASP A 113 16.29 19.62 -4.92
N ALA A 114 17.36 18.92 -5.29
CA ALA A 114 18.73 19.27 -4.92
C ALA A 114 19.32 20.42 -5.77
N SER A 115 18.64 20.80 -6.85
CA SER A 115 19.06 21.90 -7.73
C SER A 115 18.51 23.27 -7.32
N LYS A 116 17.54 23.28 -6.39
CA LYS A 116 16.91 24.47 -5.81
C LYS A 116 17.31 24.61 -4.34
#